data_AF-A3QQZ0-F1
#
_entry.id   AF-A3QQZ0-F1
#
_cell.length_a   1.000
_cell.length_b   1.000
_cell.length_c   1.000
_cell.angle_alpha   90.00
_cell.angle_beta   90.00
_cell.angle_gamma   90.00
#
_symmetry.space_group_name_H-M   'P 1'
#
loop_
_entity.id
_entity.type
_entity.pdbx_description
1 polymer ?
#
loop_
_entity_poly.entity_id
_entity_poly.type
_entity_poly.pdbx_seq_one_letter_code
_entity_poly.pdbx_strand_id
1 'polypeptide(L)'
;MVRLPCPLLLLLPLLRVSAATPEPCQIDDEDVRCVCNFTHPQPDWSSALQCVAAVEVEIRGGGRSLEEFLLKSASANPKQYADMLKALRLRRLTVGAARVPAQILA
;
A
#
# COMPACT_ATOMS: atom_id res chain seq x y z
N MET A 1 8.04 -40.63 21.64
CA MET A 1 7.50 -40.31 20.31
C MET A 1 5.99 -40.25 20.40
N VAL A 2 5.40 -39.06 20.46
CA VAL A 2 3.95 -38.87 20.58
C VAL A 2 3.36 -38.90 19.17
N ARG A 3 2.60 -39.96 18.85
CA ARG A 3 1.81 -40.02 17.61
C ARG A 3 0.59 -39.12 17.81
N LEU A 4 0.66 -37.90 17.29
CA LEU A 4 -0.51 -37.03 17.19
C LEU A 4 -1.56 -37.75 16.33
N PRO A 5 -2.80 -37.93 16.82
CA PRO A 5 -3.82 -38.66 16.09
C PRO A 5 -4.14 -37.92 14.78
N CYS A 6 -4.26 -38.71 13.71
CA CYS A 6 -4.48 -38.28 12.32
C CYS A 6 -5.61 -37.23 12.08
N PRO A 7 -6.70 -37.12 12.89
CA PRO A 7 -7.74 -36.12 12.62
C PRO A 7 -7.28 -34.67 12.83
N LEU A 8 -6.26 -34.44 13.65
CA LEU A 8 -5.74 -33.09 13.93
C LEU A 8 -4.97 -32.50 12.73
N LEU A 9 -4.34 -33.35 11.91
CA LEU A 9 -3.63 -32.95 10.70
C LEU A 9 -4.58 -32.42 9.61
N LEU A 10 -5.84 -32.86 9.59
CA LEU A 10 -6.87 -32.41 8.65
C LEU A 10 -7.43 -31.01 8.99
N LEU A 11 -7.18 -30.49 10.19
CA LEU A 11 -7.61 -29.15 10.61
C LEU A 11 -6.57 -28.06 10.28
N LEU A 12 -5.31 -28.43 10.03
CA LEU A 12 -4.25 -27.48 9.64
C LEU A 12 -4.51 -26.70 8.33
N PRO A 13 -5.14 -27.25 7.27
CA PRO A 13 -5.42 -26.50 6.05
C PRO A 13 -6.49 -25.42 6.27
N LEU A 14 -7.45 -25.68 7.15
CA LEU A 14 -8.54 -24.74 7.48
C LEU A 14 -8.01 -23.53 8.27
N LEU A 15 -7.02 -23.73 9.13
CA LEU A 15 -6.36 -22.63 9.86
C LEU A 15 -5.49 -21.74 8.96
N ARG A 16 -5.00 -22.26 7.81
CA ARG A 16 -4.18 -21.47 6.86
C ARG A 16 -4.99 -20.57 5.94
N VAL A 17 -6.29 -20.81 5.80
CA VAL A 17 -7.19 -20.03 4.92
C VAL A 17 -7.69 -18.74 5.58
N SER A 18 -7.60 -18.61 6.90
CA SER A 18 -8.12 -17.43 7.62
C SER A 18 -7.12 -16.29 7.81
N ALA A 19 -5.92 -16.37 7.23
CA ALA A 19 -5.03 -15.22 7.19
C ALA A 19 -5.57 -14.25 6.13
N ALA A 20 -6.36 -13.26 6.57
CA ALA A 20 -6.72 -12.13 5.74
C ALA A 20 -5.42 -11.59 5.10
N THR A 21 -5.43 -11.44 3.77
CA THR A 21 -4.33 -10.74 3.10
C THR A 21 -4.23 -9.36 3.75
N PRO A 22 -3.08 -8.97 4.32
CA PRO A 22 -2.96 -7.66 4.94
C PRO A 22 -3.35 -6.59 3.93
N GLU A 23 -4.15 -5.62 4.36
CA GLU A 23 -4.49 -4.44 3.58
C GLU A 23 -3.20 -3.82 3.01
N PRO A 24 -3.21 -3.30 1.77
CA PRO A 24 -2.01 -2.76 1.15
C PRO A 24 -1.37 -1.65 1.97
N CYS A 25 -2.15 -0.85 2.70
CA CYS A 25 -1.65 0.20 3.56
C CYS A 25 -1.98 -0.09 5.03
N GLN A 26 -1.04 0.25 5.92
CA GLN A 26 -1.21 0.16 7.37
C GLN A 26 -0.78 1.48 7.98
N ILE A 27 -1.71 2.13 8.67
CA ILE A 27 -1.47 3.32 9.49
C ILE A 27 -1.25 2.88 10.94
N ASP A 28 -0.32 3.53 11.65
CA ASP A 28 -0.14 3.32 13.07
C ASP A 28 -1.25 3.98 13.90
N ASP A 29 -1.38 3.56 15.16
CA ASP A 29 -2.46 4.00 16.05
C ASP A 29 -2.41 5.51 16.39
N GLU A 30 -1.27 6.17 16.14
CA GLU A 30 -1.06 7.60 16.39
C GLU A 30 -1.22 8.47 15.13
N ASP A 31 -1.59 7.87 13.99
CA ASP A 31 -1.63 8.52 12.67
C ASP A 31 -0.33 9.26 12.32
N VAL A 32 0.82 8.73 12.78
CA VAL A 32 2.14 9.28 12.50
C VAL A 32 2.69 8.66 11.23
N ARG A 33 2.68 7.33 11.12
CA ARG A 33 3.33 6.61 10.03
C ARG A 33 2.35 5.68 9.32
N CYS A 34 2.27 5.84 8.00
CA CYS A 34 1.56 4.93 7.11
C CYS A 34 2.53 4.21 6.17
N VAL A 35 2.45 2.89 6.10
CA VAL A 35 3.27 2.06 5.20
C VAL A 35 2.38 1.34 4.21
N CYS A 36 2.59 1.60 2.92
CA CYS A 36 1.89 0.97 1.82
C CYS A 36 2.80 0.00 1.06
N ASN A 37 2.32 -1.23 0.87
CA ASN A 37 2.96 -2.28 0.11
C ASN A 37 2.16 -2.64 -1.14
N PHE A 38 2.61 -2.13 -2.29
CA PHE A 38 2.00 -2.34 -3.61
C PHE A 38 2.80 -3.35 -4.46
N THR A 39 3.45 -4.33 -3.82
CA THR A 39 4.19 -5.40 -4.51
C THR A 39 3.28 -6.41 -5.22
N HIS A 40 1.99 -6.44 -4.90
CA HIS A 40 1.03 -7.32 -5.57
C HIS A 40 0.99 -7.05 -7.09
N PRO A 41 0.72 -8.06 -7.95
CA PRO A 41 0.70 -7.88 -9.40
C PRO A 41 -0.24 -6.75 -9.86
N GLN A 42 -1.43 -6.71 -9.27
CA GLN A 42 -2.45 -5.69 -9.47
C GLN A 42 -2.77 -5.06 -8.11
N PRO A 43 -1.97 -4.08 -7.66
CA PRO A 43 -2.14 -3.50 -6.34
C PRO A 43 -3.38 -2.59 -6.31
N ASP A 44 -4.09 -2.60 -5.19
CA ASP A 44 -5.15 -1.64 -4.94
C ASP A 44 -4.55 -0.33 -4.44
N TRP A 45 -4.38 0.62 -5.34
CA TRP A 45 -3.86 1.96 -5.03
C TRP A 45 -4.83 2.79 -4.18
N SER A 46 -6.12 2.43 -4.12
CA SER A 46 -7.11 3.20 -3.37
C SER A 46 -6.89 3.12 -1.85
N SER A 47 -6.24 2.04 -1.37
CA SER A 47 -5.85 1.90 0.04
C SER A 47 -4.92 3.02 0.52
N ALA A 48 -4.23 3.74 -0.37
CA ALA A 48 -3.43 4.91 -0.02
C ALA A 48 -4.25 6.04 0.63
N LEU A 49 -5.57 6.08 0.40
CA LEU A 49 -6.46 7.05 1.05
C LEU A 49 -6.52 6.87 2.57
N GLN A 50 -6.19 5.69 3.09
CA GLN A 50 -6.07 5.46 4.53
C GLN A 50 -4.93 6.29 5.15
N CYS A 51 -3.91 6.68 4.36
CA CYS A 51 -2.77 7.45 4.82
C CYS A 51 -2.99 8.97 4.87
N VAL A 52 -4.21 9.47 4.57
CA VAL A 52 -4.47 10.94 4.47
C VAL A 52 -4.17 11.67 5.79
N ALA A 53 -4.37 11.02 6.93
CA ALA A 53 -4.09 11.58 8.25
C ALA A 53 -2.59 11.50 8.66
N ALA A 54 -1.81 10.68 7.96
CA ALA A 54 -0.44 10.36 8.35
C ALA A 54 0.55 11.50 8.08
N VAL A 55 1.53 11.63 8.97
CA VAL A 55 2.61 12.61 8.84
C VAL A 55 3.75 12.06 7.97
N GLU A 56 4.03 10.77 8.09
CA GLU A 56 5.05 10.05 7.34
C GLU A 56 4.40 8.93 6.52
N VAL A 57 4.69 8.91 5.22
CA VAL A 57 4.16 7.89 4.31
C VAL A 57 5.31 7.19 3.60
N GLU A 58 5.30 5.86 3.65
CA GLU A 58 6.24 5.00 2.94
C GLU A 58 5.49 4.15 1.90
N ILE A 59 5.85 4.29 0.63
CA ILE A 59 5.26 3.53 -0.48
C ILE A 59 6.30 2.57 -1.04
N ARG A 60 5.98 1.27 -1.07
CA ARG A 60 6.81 0.21 -1.66
C ARG A 60 6.17 -0.32 -2.95
N GLY A 61 6.82 -0.09 -4.08
CA GLY A 61 6.27 -0.46 -5.40
C GLY A 61 6.59 -1.87 -5.90
N GLY A 62 7.49 -2.61 -5.24
CA GLY A 62 7.91 -3.94 -5.70
C GLY A 62 8.68 -3.99 -7.03
N GLY A 63 9.37 -2.93 -7.42
CA GLY A 63 10.18 -2.81 -8.63
C GLY A 63 9.40 -2.39 -9.89
N ARG A 64 8.08 -2.18 -9.78
CA ARG A 64 7.24 -1.78 -10.92
C ARG A 64 7.59 -0.40 -11.46
N SER A 65 7.34 -0.22 -12.77
CA SER A 65 7.45 1.09 -13.42
C SER A 65 6.20 1.92 -13.10
N LEU A 66 6.41 3.17 -12.71
CA LEU A 66 5.32 4.13 -12.49
C LEU A 66 5.00 4.95 -13.76
N GLU A 67 5.59 4.62 -14.91
CA GLU A 67 5.30 5.30 -16.20
C GLU A 67 3.81 5.25 -16.57
N GLU A 68 3.09 4.20 -16.17
CA GLU A 68 1.64 4.11 -16.38
C GLU A 68 0.87 5.29 -15.79
N PHE A 69 1.41 5.92 -14.74
CA PHE A 69 0.78 7.05 -14.08
C PHE A 69 0.96 8.35 -14.85
N LEU A 70 1.97 8.49 -15.71
CA LEU A 70 2.14 9.68 -16.55
C LEU A 70 0.98 9.83 -17.55
N LEU A 71 0.56 8.71 -18.14
CA LEU A 71 -0.58 8.69 -19.06
C LEU A 71 -1.89 8.96 -18.31
N LYS A 72 -2.05 8.37 -17.12
CA LYS A 72 -3.23 8.59 -16.27
C LYS A 72 -3.30 10.02 -15.71
N SER A 73 -2.17 10.65 -15.43
CA SER A 73 -2.11 12.03 -14.91
C SER A 73 -2.34 13.07 -15.99
N ALA A 74 -1.97 12.80 -17.24
CA ALA A 74 -2.17 13.73 -18.35
C ALA A 74 -3.65 14.09 -18.58
N SER A 75 -4.57 13.20 -18.23
CA SER A 75 -6.03 13.41 -18.31
C SER A 75 -6.66 13.81 -16.98
N ALA A 76 -5.91 13.81 -15.88
CA ALA A 76 -6.44 14.15 -14.57
C ALA A 76 -6.55 15.67 -14.38
N ASN A 77 -7.66 16.13 -13.81
CA ASN A 77 -7.82 17.53 -13.42
C ASN A 77 -7.23 17.73 -12.01
N PRO A 78 -6.12 18.47 -11.84
CA PRO A 78 -5.50 18.67 -10.52
C PRO A 78 -6.44 19.35 -9.51
N LYS A 79 -7.39 20.18 -9.99
CA LYS A 79 -8.34 20.88 -9.14
C LYS A 79 -9.26 19.94 -8.36
N GLN A 80 -9.52 18.74 -8.89
CA GLN A 80 -10.36 17.74 -8.23
C GLN A 80 -9.76 17.24 -6.91
N TYR A 81 -8.43 17.28 -6.79
CA TYR A 81 -7.70 16.76 -5.63
C TYR A 81 -7.10 17.87 -4.77
N ALA A 82 -7.27 19.15 -5.15
CA ALA A 82 -6.59 20.27 -4.51
C ALA A 82 -6.90 20.39 -3.02
N ASP A 83 -8.16 20.23 -2.63
CA ASP A 83 -8.54 20.36 -1.22
C ASP A 83 -8.10 19.15 -0.38
N MET A 84 -8.11 17.95 -0.97
CA MET A 84 -7.54 16.76 -0.34
C MET A 84 -6.03 16.93 -0.11
N LEU A 85 -5.29 17.40 -1.12
CA LEU A 85 -3.84 17.63 -1.02
C LEU A 85 -3.50 18.70 0.03
N LYS A 86 -4.31 19.74 0.18
CA LYS A 86 -4.15 20.77 1.22
C LYS A 86 -4.44 20.24 2.63
N ALA A 87 -5.31 19.23 2.75
CA ALA A 87 -5.68 18.64 4.03
C ALA A 87 -4.63 17.61 4.53
N LEU A 88 -3.74 17.13 3.66
CA LEU A 88 -2.69 16.19 4.05
C LEU A 88 -1.79 16.78 5.13
N ARG A 89 -1.52 15.98 6.16
CA ARG A 89 -0.53 16.31 7.22
C ARG A 89 0.90 15.87 6.84
N LEU A 90 1.08 15.40 5.61
CA LEU A 90 2.29 14.79 5.09
C LEU A 90 3.50 15.74 5.21
N ARG A 91 4.53 15.26 5.91
CA ARG A 91 5.83 15.94 6.05
C ARG A 91 6.97 15.13 5.46
N ARG A 92 6.84 13.81 5.44
CA ARG A 92 7.86 12.90 4.91
C ARG A 92 7.22 11.89 3.98
N LEU A 93 7.63 11.90 2.71
CA LEU A 93 7.25 10.88 1.73
C LEU A 93 8.48 10.07 1.34
N THR A 94 8.40 8.76 1.50
CA THR A 94 9.42 7.82 1.03
C THR A 94 8.81 6.95 -0.05
N VAL A 95 9.43 6.91 -1.23
CA VAL A 95 9.06 6.01 -2.31
C VAL A 95 10.22 5.06 -2.55
N GLY A 96 10.01 3.78 -2.26
CA GLY A 96 11.02 2.74 -2.32
C GLY A 96 10.62 1.62 -3.27
N ALA A 97 11.62 0.87 -3.74
CA ALA A 97 11.42 -0.28 -4.62
C ALA A 97 10.44 0.04 -5.76
N ALA A 98 10.67 1.13 -6.50
CA ALA A 98 9.85 1.51 -7.65
C ALA A 98 10.76 2.16 -8.69
N ARG A 99 10.43 1.98 -9.98
CA ARG A 99 11.05 2.75 -11.06
C ARG A 99 10.21 4.00 -11.28
N VAL A 100 10.70 5.12 -10.75
CA VAL A 100 10.02 6.42 -10.80
C VAL A 100 10.52 7.18 -12.04
N PRO A 101 9.62 7.54 -12.98
CA PRO A 101 9.97 8.40 -14.10
C PRO A 101 10.42 9.78 -13.62
N ALA A 102 11.45 10.35 -14.25
CA ALA A 102 11.98 11.67 -13.88
C ALA A 102 10.92 12.78 -13.95
N GLN A 103 9.93 12.64 -14.85
CA GLN A 103 8.84 13.60 -15.00
C GLN A 103 7.91 13.68 -13.78
N ILE A 104 7.88 12.65 -12.92
CA ILE A 104 7.10 12.67 -11.67
C ILE A 104 7.85 13.45 -10.57
N LEU A 105 9.17 13.59 -10.70
CA LEU A 105 10.03 14.24 -9.69
C LEU A 105 10.28 15.73 -9.96
N ALA A 106 9.79 16.24 -11.11
CA ALA A 106 10.07 17.59 -11.62
C ALA A 106 9.05 18.63 -11.14
#